data_AF-A0A7Z0N1U4-F1
#
_entry.id   AF-A0A7Z0N1U4-F1
#
_cell.length_a   1.000
_cell.length_b   1.000
_cell.length_c   1.000
_cell.angle_alpha   90.00
_cell.angle_beta   90.00
_cell.angle_gamma   90.00
#
_symmetry.space_group_name_H-M   'P 1'
#
loop_
_entity.id
_entity.type
_entity.pdbx_description
1 polymer ?
#
loop_
_entity_poly.entity_id
_entity_poly.type
_entity_poly.pdbx_seq_one_letter_code
_entity_poly.pdbx_strand_id
1 'polypeptide(L)'
;MLEGPVVACQHCATLHERTPIEPGALALCTCCDYVLYRRSGVSLNGWIALVVAALLVFAIANYFPVATLSLQGLTTSASLPEALWLTWQQGRPVLAIMTGMFGFWLPLTQLLFVLWALLCIKSGRLPGDFHYGMRFLHALAPWSMVPVLMLGILVAIVKFSSIANLFVGPGLWAYAVLTVMLTSLSRVTAHRLWRYAEDAGLVAVSNPDPEAAPVAACGACGYVQNMPKAMDSCICERCRARINRRKPDPTARVWALVIAASIVYIPANVLPVMQVRTTAGSSAHTILGGVLELWQMGSWDLALIVFVASVVVPMTKLLALAVLMLGRQWRGPVVQRQRTRLYELIEFIGQWSMLDVFVVILLSAMANFPGISQIVAGPGAVSFGLVVILTMLAAMSYDPRYGWDAQAATLQSRADSIQGQAVPESTLP
;
A
#
# COMPACT_ATOMS: atom_id res chain seq x y z
N MET A 1 -2.09 6.60 -36.15
CA MET A 1 -3.19 5.70 -35.77
C MET A 1 -2.60 4.59 -34.92
N LEU A 2 -3.15 4.34 -33.73
CA LEU A 2 -2.72 3.22 -32.87
C LEU A 2 -3.44 1.97 -33.40
N GLU A 3 -2.70 0.97 -33.89
CA GLU A 3 -3.30 -0.23 -34.52
C GLU A 3 -3.51 -1.37 -33.52
N GLY A 4 -2.74 -1.39 -32.44
CA GLY A 4 -2.83 -2.36 -31.35
C GLY A 4 -3.57 -1.86 -30.09
N PRO A 5 -3.81 -2.75 -29.11
CA PRO A 5 -4.45 -2.40 -27.84
C PRO A 5 -3.69 -1.28 -27.12
N VAL A 6 -4.40 -0.35 -26.50
CA VAL A 6 -3.80 0.84 -25.87
C VAL A 6 -3.72 0.67 -24.35
N VAL A 7 -2.63 1.15 -23.76
CA VAL A 7 -2.44 1.27 -22.31
C VAL A 7 -2.11 2.72 -21.93
N ALA A 8 -2.72 3.23 -20.87
CA ALA A 8 -2.40 4.55 -20.34
C ALA A 8 -1.48 4.45 -19.13
N CYS A 9 -0.51 5.37 -19.01
CA CYS A 9 0.28 5.52 -17.80
C CYS A 9 -0.57 6.06 -16.64
N GLN A 10 -0.49 5.45 -15.46
CA GLN A 10 -1.24 5.91 -14.28
C GLN A 10 -0.71 7.22 -13.71
N HIS A 11 0.57 7.54 -13.90
CA HIS A 11 1.22 8.72 -13.31
C HIS A 11 1.15 9.97 -14.18
N CYS A 12 1.33 9.83 -15.51
CA CYS A 12 1.36 10.97 -16.44
C CYS A 12 0.24 10.95 -17.48
N ALA A 13 -0.62 9.92 -17.52
CA ALA A 13 -1.71 9.74 -18.48
C ALA A 13 -1.30 9.60 -19.96
N THR A 14 -0.01 9.50 -20.27
CA THR A 14 0.46 9.22 -21.64
C THR A 14 -0.09 7.88 -22.13
N LEU A 15 -0.61 7.86 -23.36
CA LEU A 15 -1.10 6.67 -24.03
C LEU A 15 0.05 5.99 -24.77
N HIS A 16 0.09 4.66 -24.67
CA HIS A 16 1.07 3.81 -25.33
C HIS A 16 0.35 2.67 -26.03
N GLU A 17 0.85 2.31 -27.20
CA GLU A 17 0.45 1.07 -27.87
C GLU A 17 1.06 -0.14 -27.14
N ARG A 18 0.25 -1.16 -26.91
CA ARG A 18 0.66 -2.38 -26.22
C ARG A 18 1.30 -3.32 -27.21
N THR A 19 2.62 -3.47 -27.09
CA THR A 19 3.39 -4.45 -27.85
C THR A 19 3.67 -5.71 -27.02
N PRO A 20 3.74 -6.89 -27.65
CA PRO A 20 4.19 -8.09 -26.96
C PRO A 20 5.66 -7.95 -26.59
N ILE A 21 5.99 -8.18 -25.32
CA ILE A 21 7.36 -8.13 -24.80
C ILE A 21 7.84 -9.55 -24.43
N GLU A 22 9.16 -9.76 -24.42
CA GLU A 22 9.76 -11.04 -24.03
C GLU A 22 9.48 -11.41 -22.56
N PRO A 23 9.49 -12.70 -22.20
CA PRO A 23 9.37 -13.13 -20.81
C PRO A 23 10.45 -12.49 -19.93
N GLY A 24 10.05 -11.83 -18.83
CA GLY A 24 10.98 -11.13 -17.94
C GLY A 24 11.25 -9.67 -18.31
N ALA A 25 10.93 -9.23 -19.53
CA ALA A 25 11.01 -7.85 -19.93
C ALA A 25 9.93 -6.98 -19.26
N LEU A 26 10.19 -5.67 -19.21
CA LEU A 26 9.31 -4.65 -18.64
C LEU A 26 9.11 -3.51 -19.64
N ALA A 27 7.88 -3.03 -19.74
CA ALA A 27 7.53 -1.87 -20.56
C ALA A 27 7.49 -0.62 -19.68
N LEU A 28 8.26 0.41 -20.07
CA LEU A 28 8.35 1.69 -19.36
C LEU A 28 7.58 2.78 -20.12
N CYS A 29 7.02 3.72 -19.36
CA CYS A 29 6.48 4.95 -19.90
C CYS A 29 7.62 5.84 -20.41
N THR A 30 7.55 6.31 -21.64
CA THR A 30 8.58 7.21 -22.23
C THR A 30 8.61 8.61 -21.62
N CYS A 31 7.54 8.99 -20.89
CA CYS A 31 7.42 10.30 -20.27
C CYS A 31 8.00 10.33 -18.84
N CYS A 32 7.53 9.41 -17.99
CA CYS A 32 7.84 9.39 -16.55
C CYS A 32 8.64 8.18 -16.06
N ASP A 33 9.06 7.28 -16.95
CA ASP A 33 9.79 6.03 -16.64
C ASP A 33 9.02 5.03 -15.75
N TYR A 34 7.71 5.23 -15.55
CA TYR A 34 6.88 4.30 -14.78
C TYR A 34 6.70 2.95 -15.50
N VAL A 35 6.69 1.85 -14.74
CA VAL A 35 6.48 0.49 -15.28
C VAL A 35 5.00 0.29 -15.64
N LEU A 36 4.68 0.25 -16.93
CA LEU A 36 3.32 0.06 -17.44
C LEU A 36 2.85 -1.38 -17.27
N TYR A 37 3.69 -2.33 -17.70
CA TYR A 37 3.43 -3.75 -17.58
C TYR A 37 4.72 -4.57 -17.62
N ARG A 38 4.65 -5.74 -17.00
CA ARG A 38 5.72 -6.74 -16.98
C ARG A 38 5.14 -8.08 -17.39
N ARG A 39 5.84 -8.82 -18.24
CA ARG A 39 5.49 -10.20 -18.57
C ARG A 39 6.16 -11.15 -17.58
N SER A 40 5.35 -11.86 -16.79
CA SER A 40 5.87 -12.90 -15.89
C SER A 40 6.12 -14.19 -16.64
N GLY A 41 7.19 -14.92 -16.31
CA GLY A 41 7.41 -16.30 -16.76
C GLY A 41 6.47 -17.33 -16.10
N VAL A 42 5.73 -16.95 -15.06
CA VAL A 42 4.78 -17.81 -14.37
C VAL A 42 3.47 -17.88 -15.15
N SER A 43 3.04 -19.11 -15.48
CA SER A 43 1.79 -19.38 -16.19
C SER A 43 0.55 -19.18 -15.30
N LEU A 44 -0.64 -19.13 -15.91
CA LEU A 44 -1.90 -19.01 -15.16
C LEU A 44 -2.08 -20.12 -14.11
N ASN A 45 -1.74 -21.37 -14.45
CA ASN A 45 -1.76 -22.49 -13.51
C ASN A 45 -0.73 -22.34 -12.38
N GLY A 46 0.45 -21.79 -12.69
CA GLY A 46 1.47 -21.50 -11.67
C GLY A 46 0.99 -20.46 -10.65
N TRP A 47 0.27 -19.43 -11.09
CA TRP A 47 -0.35 -18.46 -10.18
C TRP A 47 -1.42 -19.09 -9.29
N ILE A 48 -2.28 -19.96 -9.85
CA ILE A 48 -3.30 -20.68 -9.06
C ILE A 48 -2.63 -21.56 -7.99
N ALA A 49 -1.63 -22.35 -8.38
CA ALA A 49 -0.88 -23.20 -7.44
C ALA A 49 -0.23 -22.37 -6.32
N LEU A 50 0.36 -21.22 -6.67
CA LEU A 50 0.98 -20.31 -5.70
C LEU A 50 -0.02 -19.72 -4.71
N VAL A 51 -1.22 -19.31 -5.16
CA VAL A 51 -2.25 -18.78 -4.25
C VAL A 51 -2.81 -19.87 -3.33
N VAL A 52 -3.04 -21.08 -3.85
CA VAL A 52 -3.49 -22.21 -3.03
C VAL A 52 -2.44 -22.56 -1.97
N ALA A 53 -1.16 -22.63 -2.35
CA ALA A 53 -0.07 -22.82 -1.40
C ALA A 53 -0.02 -21.69 -0.36
N ALA A 54 -0.18 -20.43 -0.78
CA ALA A 54 -0.19 -19.29 0.14
C ALA A 54 -1.37 -19.34 1.13
N LEU A 55 -2.56 -19.82 0.72
CA LEU A 55 -3.70 -20.02 1.62
C LEU A 55 -3.43 -21.10 2.67
N LEU A 56 -2.81 -22.22 2.27
CA LEU A 56 -2.41 -23.28 3.20
C LEU A 56 -1.37 -22.78 4.20
N VAL A 57 -0.32 -22.09 3.71
CA VAL A 57 0.71 -21.50 4.57
C VAL A 57 0.13 -20.42 5.48
N PHE A 58 -0.83 -19.61 5.00
CA PHE A 58 -1.55 -18.63 5.83
C PHE A 58 -2.32 -19.30 6.97
N ALA A 59 -3.00 -20.42 6.71
CA ALA A 59 -3.67 -21.19 7.75
C ALA A 59 -2.67 -21.72 8.80
N ILE A 60 -1.54 -22.27 8.36
CA ILE A 60 -0.46 -22.75 9.25
C ILE A 60 0.11 -21.58 10.08
N ALA A 61 0.41 -20.44 9.46
CA ALA A 61 0.99 -19.26 10.12
C ALA A 61 0.10 -18.70 11.23
N ASN A 62 -1.22 -18.82 11.09
CA ASN A 62 -2.18 -18.33 12.08
C ASN A 62 -2.59 -19.37 13.12
N TYR A 63 -2.51 -20.66 12.80
CA TYR A 63 -2.85 -21.74 13.71
C TYR A 63 -1.73 -22.05 14.71
N PHE A 64 -0.48 -22.05 14.24
CA PHE A 64 0.66 -22.39 15.07
C PHE A 64 1.24 -21.16 15.80
N PRO A 65 1.83 -21.33 17.00
CA PRO A 65 2.47 -20.24 17.70
C PRO A 65 3.67 -19.72 16.92
N VAL A 66 3.85 -18.40 16.95
CA VAL A 66 5.00 -17.72 16.35
C VAL A 66 6.21 -17.88 17.25
N ALA A 67 6.01 -17.73 18.55
CA ALA A 67 7.02 -17.92 19.57
C ALA A 67 6.39 -18.43 20.87
N THR A 68 7.18 -19.14 21.66
CA THR A 68 6.84 -19.57 23.01
C THR A 68 7.91 -19.06 23.96
N LEU A 69 7.50 -18.33 24.99
CA LEU A 69 8.35 -17.81 26.04
C LEU A 69 8.27 -18.70 27.27
N SER A 70 9.42 -18.99 27.88
CA SER A 70 9.47 -19.64 29.19
C SER A 70 10.11 -18.72 30.21
N LEU A 71 9.38 -18.44 31.30
CA LEU A 71 9.82 -17.64 32.44
C LEU A 71 9.48 -18.42 33.71
N GLN A 72 10.51 -18.82 34.46
CA GLN A 72 10.37 -19.51 35.76
C GLN A 72 9.45 -20.76 35.70
N GLY A 73 9.49 -21.52 34.60
CA GLY A 73 8.69 -22.73 34.40
C GLY A 73 7.28 -22.49 33.84
N LEU A 74 6.82 -21.25 33.76
CA LEU A 74 5.59 -20.89 33.04
C LEU A 74 5.88 -20.69 31.56
N THR A 75 5.12 -21.34 30.69
CA THR A 75 5.24 -21.22 29.24
C THR A 75 4.05 -20.46 28.66
N THR A 76 4.32 -19.36 27.97
CA THR A 76 3.31 -18.59 27.22
C THR A 76 3.60 -18.69 25.74
N SER A 77 2.65 -19.24 24.98
CA SER A 77 2.66 -19.21 23.51
C SER A 77 1.99 -17.93 23.00
N ALA A 78 2.46 -17.43 21.86
CA ALA A 78 1.80 -16.33 21.18
C ALA A 78 1.62 -16.63 19.69
N SER A 79 0.36 -16.74 19.26
CA SER A 79 -0.04 -16.63 17.84
C SER A 79 -0.61 -15.24 17.54
N LEU A 80 -0.71 -14.86 16.26
CA LEU A 80 -1.35 -13.58 15.89
C LEU A 80 -2.82 -13.52 16.35
N PRO A 81 -3.69 -14.51 16.11
CA PRO A 81 -5.08 -14.46 16.58
C PRO A 81 -5.19 -14.38 18.10
N GLU A 82 -4.31 -15.06 18.83
CA GLU A 82 -4.25 -15.00 20.29
C GLU A 82 -3.83 -13.60 20.77
N ALA A 83 -2.86 -12.96 20.10
CA ALA A 83 -2.48 -11.58 20.39
C ALA A 83 -3.63 -10.60 20.20
N LEU A 84 -4.41 -10.77 19.13
CA LEU A 84 -5.61 -9.96 18.87
C LEU A 84 -6.69 -10.18 19.92
N TRP A 85 -6.93 -11.44 20.28
CA TRP A 85 -7.92 -11.82 21.29
C TRP A 85 -7.58 -11.28 22.67
N LEU A 86 -6.31 -11.37 23.07
CA LEU A 86 -5.84 -10.82 24.33
C LEU A 86 -5.93 -9.30 24.36
N THR A 87 -5.53 -8.61 23.28
CA THR A 87 -5.66 -7.15 23.16
C THR A 87 -7.12 -6.70 23.26
N TRP A 88 -8.04 -7.49 22.70
CA TRP A 88 -9.48 -7.27 22.82
C TRP A 88 -9.94 -7.36 24.27
N GLN A 89 -9.55 -8.42 24.99
CA GLN A 89 -9.90 -8.60 26.41
C GLN A 89 -9.30 -7.53 27.32
N GLN A 90 -8.14 -6.98 26.96
CA GLN A 90 -7.49 -5.88 27.69
C GLN A 90 -8.19 -4.52 27.52
N GLY A 91 -9.34 -4.46 26.84
CA GLY A 91 -10.14 -3.24 26.69
C GLY A 91 -9.64 -2.30 25.60
N ARG A 92 -8.86 -2.81 24.62
CA ARG A 92 -8.36 -2.04 23.46
C ARG A 92 -8.94 -2.54 22.13
N PRO A 93 -10.28 -2.51 21.94
CA PRO A 93 -10.92 -3.10 20.76
C PRO A 93 -10.51 -2.41 19.45
N VAL A 94 -10.31 -1.08 19.46
CA VAL A 94 -9.90 -0.33 18.26
C VAL A 94 -8.57 -0.85 17.72
N LEU A 95 -7.62 -1.12 18.61
CA LEU A 95 -6.29 -1.61 18.25
C LEU A 95 -6.35 -3.05 17.71
N ALA A 96 -7.13 -3.91 18.36
CA ALA A 96 -7.35 -5.29 17.93
C ALA A 96 -8.04 -5.36 16.57
N ILE A 97 -9.09 -4.56 16.34
CA ILE A 97 -9.80 -4.49 15.05
C ILE A 97 -8.85 -4.01 13.95
N MET A 98 -8.15 -2.90 14.19
CA MET A 98 -7.25 -2.31 13.20
C MET A 98 -6.17 -3.31 12.79
N THR A 99 -5.53 -3.96 13.76
CA THR A 99 -4.44 -4.89 13.51
C THR A 99 -4.91 -6.21 12.92
N GLY A 100 -6.06 -6.73 13.39
CA GLY A 100 -6.70 -7.90 12.81
C GLY A 100 -7.13 -7.65 11.36
N MET A 101 -7.57 -6.44 11.05
CA MET A 101 -7.90 -6.04 9.69
C MET A 101 -6.68 -6.15 8.76
N PHE A 102 -5.56 -5.51 9.09
CA PHE A 102 -4.37 -5.48 8.22
C PHE A 102 -3.50 -6.74 8.28
N GLY A 103 -3.46 -7.43 9.43
CA GLY A 103 -2.64 -8.61 9.65
C GLY A 103 -3.32 -9.94 9.31
N PHE A 104 -4.66 -10.01 9.38
CA PHE A 104 -5.40 -11.25 9.21
C PHE A 104 -6.47 -11.17 8.10
N TRP A 105 -7.45 -10.27 8.24
CA TRP A 105 -8.63 -10.27 7.36
C TRP A 105 -8.35 -9.78 5.94
N LEU A 106 -7.59 -8.70 5.76
CA LEU A 106 -7.25 -8.17 4.44
C LEU A 106 -6.33 -9.10 3.63
N PRO A 107 -5.27 -9.71 4.20
CA PRO A 107 -4.49 -10.71 3.49
C PRO A 107 -5.30 -11.94 3.09
N LEU A 108 -6.17 -12.45 3.98
CA LEU A 108 -7.03 -13.60 3.69
C LEU A 108 -8.00 -13.28 2.55
N THR A 109 -8.72 -12.17 2.65
CA THR A 109 -9.66 -11.73 1.60
C THR A 109 -8.94 -11.51 0.28
N GLN A 110 -7.76 -10.85 0.27
CA GLN A 110 -6.96 -10.71 -0.93
C GLN A 110 -6.63 -12.07 -1.57
N LEU A 111 -6.14 -13.05 -0.80
CA LEU A 111 -5.82 -14.38 -1.32
C LEU A 111 -7.04 -15.09 -1.92
N LEU A 112 -8.19 -15.02 -1.23
CA LEU A 112 -9.44 -15.62 -1.71
C LEU A 112 -9.93 -14.97 -3.02
N PHE A 113 -9.90 -13.63 -3.10
CA PHE A 113 -10.33 -12.90 -4.31
C PHE A 113 -9.39 -13.13 -5.49
N VAL A 114 -8.08 -13.20 -5.27
CA VAL A 114 -7.12 -13.53 -6.34
C VAL A 114 -7.33 -14.96 -6.82
N LEU A 115 -7.50 -15.94 -5.91
CA LEU A 115 -7.78 -17.33 -6.28
C LEU A 115 -9.06 -17.42 -7.12
N TRP A 116 -10.14 -16.83 -6.63
CA TRP A 116 -11.42 -16.80 -7.31
C TRP A 116 -11.30 -16.18 -8.71
N ALA A 117 -10.64 -15.03 -8.84
CA ALA A 117 -10.47 -14.36 -10.12
C ALA A 117 -9.67 -15.21 -11.12
N LEU A 118 -8.58 -15.85 -10.67
CA LEU A 118 -7.79 -16.74 -11.52
C LEU A 118 -8.59 -17.98 -11.97
N LEU A 119 -9.43 -18.54 -11.09
CA LEU A 119 -10.29 -19.67 -11.43
C LEU A 119 -11.38 -19.28 -12.45
N CYS A 120 -11.98 -18.10 -12.35
CA CYS A 120 -12.94 -17.58 -13.34
C CYS A 120 -12.30 -17.37 -14.71
N ILE A 121 -11.08 -16.83 -14.75
CA ILE A 121 -10.34 -16.64 -16.01
C ILE A 121 -9.97 -18.01 -16.62
N LYS A 122 -9.52 -18.96 -15.79
CA LYS A 122 -9.18 -20.32 -16.25
C LYS A 122 -10.40 -21.08 -16.78
N SER A 123 -11.57 -20.91 -16.18
CA SER A 123 -12.80 -21.56 -16.63
C SER A 123 -13.41 -20.93 -17.89
N GLY A 124 -12.87 -19.79 -18.34
CA GLY A 124 -13.41 -19.04 -19.49
C GLY A 124 -14.78 -18.42 -19.22
N ARG A 125 -15.23 -18.38 -17.96
CA ARG A 125 -16.56 -17.87 -17.58
C ARG A 125 -16.41 -16.79 -16.53
N LEU A 126 -16.68 -15.55 -16.92
CA LEU A 126 -16.72 -14.42 -16.00
C LEU A 126 -18.13 -14.28 -15.42
N PRO A 127 -18.32 -14.45 -14.10
CA PRO A 127 -19.61 -14.20 -13.48
C PRO A 127 -20.02 -12.72 -13.64
N GLY A 128 -21.32 -12.43 -13.62
CA GLY A 128 -21.83 -11.06 -13.74
C GLY A 128 -21.20 -10.09 -12.72
N ASP A 129 -20.91 -10.57 -11.51
CA ASP A 129 -20.32 -9.78 -10.42
C ASP A 129 -18.79 -9.71 -10.44
N PHE A 130 -18.13 -10.24 -11.48
CA PHE A 130 -16.67 -10.22 -11.63
C PHE A 130 -16.11 -8.80 -11.48
N HIS A 131 -16.81 -7.81 -12.02
CA HIS A 131 -16.41 -6.42 -11.94
C HIS A 131 -16.39 -5.86 -10.50
N TYR A 132 -17.31 -6.26 -9.62
CA TYR A 132 -17.30 -5.85 -8.21
C TYR A 132 -16.12 -6.47 -7.48
N GLY A 133 -15.87 -7.77 -7.68
CA GLY A 133 -14.74 -8.46 -7.05
C GLY A 133 -13.39 -7.87 -7.47
N MET A 134 -13.23 -7.50 -8.74
CA MET A 134 -12.01 -6.85 -9.21
C MET A 134 -11.82 -5.42 -8.67
N ARG A 135 -12.89 -4.65 -8.50
CA ARG A 135 -12.84 -3.32 -7.85
C ARG A 135 -12.45 -3.44 -6.39
N PHE A 136 -13.01 -4.44 -5.69
CA PHE A 136 -12.67 -4.72 -4.31
C PHE A 136 -11.19 -5.13 -4.20
N LEU A 137 -10.72 -6.05 -5.04
CA LEU A 137 -9.32 -6.45 -5.08
C LEU A 137 -8.36 -5.27 -5.35
N HIS A 138 -8.72 -4.37 -6.27
CA HIS A 138 -7.94 -3.15 -6.51
C HIS A 138 -7.84 -2.26 -5.27
N ALA A 139 -8.93 -2.10 -4.53
CA ALA A 139 -8.95 -1.32 -3.29
C ALA A 139 -8.20 -2.01 -2.15
N LEU A 140 -8.17 -3.36 -2.09
CA LEU A 140 -7.53 -4.15 -1.04
C LEU A 140 -6.02 -4.29 -1.20
N ALA A 141 -5.54 -4.40 -2.43
CA ALA A 141 -4.14 -4.73 -2.72
C ALA A 141 -3.09 -3.86 -1.97
N PRO A 142 -3.27 -2.54 -1.80
CA PRO A 142 -2.30 -1.72 -1.08
C PRO A 142 -2.24 -1.94 0.43
N TRP A 143 -3.22 -2.64 1.02
CA TRP A 143 -3.39 -2.75 2.47
C TRP A 143 -2.91 -4.08 3.05
N SER A 144 -2.46 -5.03 2.23
CA SER A 144 -1.93 -6.30 2.74
C SER A 144 -0.51 -6.10 3.24
N MET A 145 -0.38 -6.07 4.57
CA MET A 145 0.85 -5.71 5.27
C MET A 145 1.56 -6.92 5.89
N VAL A 146 1.36 -8.13 5.34
CA VAL A 146 2.03 -9.35 5.87
C VAL A 146 3.57 -9.24 5.91
N PRO A 147 4.26 -8.66 4.90
CA PRO A 147 5.71 -8.45 5.02
C PRO A 147 6.11 -7.59 6.22
N VAL A 148 5.28 -6.60 6.55
CA VAL A 148 5.49 -5.68 7.66
C VAL A 148 5.18 -6.36 8.99
N LEU A 149 4.14 -7.18 9.04
CA LEU A 149 3.85 -8.04 10.18
C LEU A 149 5.02 -9.01 10.47
N MET A 150 5.59 -9.64 9.44
CA MET A 150 6.76 -10.52 9.59
C MET A 150 7.97 -9.77 10.18
N LEU A 151 8.23 -8.54 9.72
CA LEU A 151 9.27 -7.72 10.31
C LEU A 151 8.95 -7.36 11.77
N GLY A 152 7.70 -7.04 12.09
CA GLY A 152 7.25 -6.78 13.45
C GLY A 152 7.43 -7.99 14.38
N ILE A 153 7.14 -9.20 13.89
CA ILE A 153 7.41 -10.46 14.58
C ILE A 153 8.92 -10.60 14.87
N LEU A 154 9.77 -10.35 13.89
CA LEU A 154 11.22 -10.46 14.06
C LEU A 154 11.74 -9.48 15.12
N VAL A 155 11.29 -8.23 15.07
CA VAL A 155 11.64 -7.21 16.07
C VAL A 155 11.17 -7.62 17.48
N ALA A 156 9.95 -8.17 17.60
CA ALA A 156 9.43 -8.65 18.88
C ALA A 156 10.28 -9.81 19.45
N ILE A 157 10.64 -10.78 18.61
CA ILE A 157 11.52 -11.92 18.96
C ILE A 157 12.87 -11.42 19.46
N VAL A 158 13.53 -10.53 18.72
CA VAL A 158 14.83 -9.99 19.11
C VAL A 158 14.74 -9.28 20.46
N LYS A 159 13.70 -8.49 20.69
CA LYS A 159 13.50 -7.76 21.96
C LYS A 159 13.32 -8.71 23.16
N PHE A 160 12.65 -9.84 22.99
CA PHE A 160 12.46 -10.80 24.10
C PHE A 160 13.61 -11.77 24.30
N SER A 161 14.40 -12.04 23.26
CA SER A 161 15.54 -12.95 23.33
C SER A 161 16.58 -12.55 24.38
N SER A 162 16.65 -11.26 24.74
CA SER A 162 17.54 -10.76 25.79
C SER A 162 16.98 -10.88 27.21
N ILE A 163 15.69 -11.23 27.37
CA ILE A 163 14.99 -11.19 28.67
C ILE A 163 14.60 -12.60 29.15
N ALA A 164 14.31 -13.53 28.23
CA ALA A 164 13.79 -14.85 28.57
C ALA A 164 14.22 -15.93 27.55
N ASN A 165 14.07 -17.20 27.95
CA ASN A 165 14.28 -18.32 27.04
C ASN A 165 13.15 -18.35 26.00
N LEU A 166 13.51 -18.00 24.77
CA LEU A 166 12.62 -17.89 23.63
C LEU A 166 12.78 -19.10 22.72
N PHE A 167 11.71 -19.87 22.53
CA PHE A 167 11.66 -20.91 21.52
C PHE A 167 10.82 -20.42 20.35
N VAL A 168 11.42 -20.45 19.16
CA VAL A 168 10.75 -20.06 17.91
C VAL A 168 9.79 -21.15 17.49
N GLY A 169 8.53 -20.78 17.27
CA GLY A 169 7.49 -21.69 16.81
C GLY A 169 7.42 -21.81 15.29
N PRO A 170 6.72 -22.83 14.76
CA PRO A 170 6.57 -23.01 13.31
C PRO A 170 5.81 -21.87 12.63
N GLY A 171 5.02 -21.08 13.40
CA GLY A 171 4.32 -19.91 12.89
C GLY A 171 5.27 -18.86 12.29
N LEU A 172 6.47 -18.66 12.88
CA LEU A 172 7.45 -17.71 12.34
C LEU A 172 7.87 -18.08 10.91
N TRP A 173 8.25 -19.34 10.71
CA TRP A 173 8.69 -19.84 9.41
C TRP A 173 7.55 -19.79 8.39
N ALA A 174 6.32 -20.10 8.81
CA ALA A 174 5.15 -19.97 7.97
C ALA A 174 4.90 -18.50 7.54
N TYR A 175 5.03 -17.52 8.44
CA TYR A 175 4.98 -16.09 8.08
C TYR A 175 6.11 -15.67 7.13
N ALA A 176 7.32 -16.22 7.29
CA ALA A 176 8.43 -15.96 6.40
C ALA A 176 8.15 -16.45 4.97
N VAL A 177 7.72 -17.71 4.84
CA VAL A 177 7.34 -18.32 3.54
C VAL A 177 6.15 -17.57 2.94
N LEU A 178 5.14 -17.27 3.73
CA LEU A 178 3.96 -16.51 3.30
C LEU A 178 4.36 -15.13 2.78
N THR A 179 5.31 -14.44 3.43
CA THR A 179 5.82 -13.14 2.99
C THR A 179 6.46 -13.24 1.60
N VAL A 180 7.26 -14.27 1.34
CA VAL A 180 7.86 -14.52 0.02
C VAL A 180 6.78 -14.82 -1.02
N MET A 181 5.80 -15.68 -0.70
CA MET A 181 4.70 -16.01 -1.60
C MET A 181 3.84 -14.78 -1.94
N LEU A 182 3.47 -13.97 -0.94
CA LEU A 182 2.71 -12.74 -1.14
C LEU A 182 3.50 -11.68 -1.91
N THR A 183 4.81 -11.59 -1.69
CA THR A 183 5.68 -10.70 -2.49
C THR A 183 5.70 -11.11 -3.96
N SER A 184 5.62 -12.41 -4.26
CA SER A 184 5.44 -12.89 -5.63
C SER A 184 4.03 -12.61 -6.17
N LEU A 185 2.99 -12.84 -5.36
CA LEU A 185 1.59 -12.61 -5.71
C LEU A 185 1.23 -11.12 -5.86
N SER A 186 1.97 -10.19 -5.25
CA SER A 186 1.80 -8.75 -5.45
C SER A 186 1.96 -8.34 -6.92
N ARG A 187 2.64 -9.17 -7.72
CA ARG A 187 2.75 -9.00 -9.18
C ARG A 187 1.41 -9.24 -9.89
N VAL A 188 0.48 -9.99 -9.30
CA VAL A 188 -0.86 -10.28 -9.83
C VAL A 188 -1.82 -9.17 -9.40
N THR A 189 -1.68 -8.01 -10.03
CA THR A 189 -2.56 -6.87 -9.77
C THR A 189 -3.94 -7.05 -10.44
N ALA A 190 -4.94 -6.30 -9.97
CA ALA A 190 -6.26 -6.26 -10.61
C ALA A 190 -6.16 -5.97 -12.12
N HIS A 191 -5.26 -5.06 -12.50
CA HIS A 191 -4.97 -4.72 -13.90
C HIS A 191 -4.44 -5.93 -14.69
N ARG A 192 -3.56 -6.74 -14.10
CA ARG A 192 -3.02 -7.94 -14.78
C ARG A 192 -4.10 -9.02 -14.97
N LEU A 193 -4.97 -9.22 -13.98
CA LEU A 193 -6.09 -10.16 -14.11
C LEU A 193 -7.06 -9.75 -15.24
N TRP A 194 -7.37 -8.45 -15.35
CA TRP A 194 -8.15 -7.94 -16.47
C TRP A 194 -7.45 -8.11 -17.82
N ARG A 195 -6.11 -7.97 -17.87
CA ARG A 195 -5.35 -8.25 -19.09
C ARG A 195 -5.42 -9.73 -19.47
N TYR A 196 -5.33 -10.65 -18.53
CA TYR A 196 -5.54 -12.08 -18.83
C TYR A 196 -6.94 -12.35 -19.38
N ALA A 197 -7.97 -11.69 -18.84
CA ALA A 197 -9.33 -11.80 -19.38
C ALA A 197 -9.45 -11.21 -20.80
N GLU A 198 -8.80 -10.08 -21.06
CA GLU A 198 -8.75 -9.42 -22.38
C GLU A 198 -8.02 -10.29 -23.41
N ASP A 199 -6.86 -10.83 -23.06
CA ASP A 199 -6.07 -11.70 -23.93
C ASP A 199 -6.77 -13.05 -24.19
N ALA A 200 -7.64 -13.50 -23.26
CA ALA A 200 -8.50 -14.67 -23.45
C ALA A 200 -9.79 -14.38 -24.24
N GLY A 201 -10.00 -13.14 -24.70
CA GLY A 201 -11.19 -12.74 -25.46
C GLY A 201 -12.47 -12.67 -24.63
N LEU A 202 -12.37 -12.64 -23.31
CA LEU A 202 -13.53 -12.64 -22.40
C LEU A 202 -14.11 -11.24 -22.17
N VAL A 203 -13.34 -10.18 -22.47
CA VAL A 203 -13.75 -8.77 -22.32
C VAL A 203 -13.28 -7.91 -23.49
N ALA A 204 -13.94 -6.76 -23.67
CA ALA A 204 -13.61 -5.78 -24.70
C ALA A 204 -12.15 -5.31 -24.61
N VAL A 205 -11.49 -5.18 -25.77
CA VAL A 205 -10.10 -4.73 -25.91
C VAL A 205 -10.02 -3.20 -25.81
N SER A 206 -8.97 -2.68 -25.18
CA SER A 206 -8.75 -1.23 -25.08
C SER A 206 -8.33 -0.66 -26.44
N ASN A 207 -9.26 -0.12 -27.22
CA ASN A 207 -8.96 0.51 -28.50
C ASN A 207 -9.74 1.83 -28.69
N PRO A 208 -9.36 2.89 -27.96
CA PRO A 208 -10.02 4.19 -28.06
C PRO A 208 -9.59 4.95 -29.32
N ASP A 209 -10.48 5.79 -29.85
CA ASP A 209 -10.15 6.73 -30.92
C ASP A 209 -9.87 8.13 -30.33
N PRO A 210 -8.60 8.53 -30.11
CA PRO A 210 -8.29 9.81 -29.50
C PRO A 210 -8.68 11.03 -30.34
N GLU A 211 -8.89 10.87 -31.65
CA GLU A 211 -9.32 11.96 -32.54
C GLU A 211 -10.83 12.17 -32.44
N ALA A 212 -11.60 11.08 -32.33
CA ALA A 212 -13.05 11.16 -32.18
C ALA A 212 -13.47 11.83 -30.86
N ALA A 213 -12.84 11.50 -29.73
CA ALA A 213 -13.21 12.05 -28.43
C ALA A 213 -12.09 11.92 -27.37
N PRO A 214 -12.12 12.75 -26.29
CA PRO A 214 -11.16 12.66 -25.20
C PRO A 214 -11.09 11.25 -24.61
N VAL A 215 -9.89 10.77 -24.27
CA VAL A 215 -9.68 9.41 -23.78
C VAL A 215 -9.40 9.43 -22.28
N ALA A 216 -9.93 8.45 -21.55
CA ALA A 216 -9.59 8.24 -20.14
C ALA A 216 -9.38 6.76 -19.83
N ALA A 217 -8.45 6.50 -18.91
CA ALA A 217 -8.19 5.16 -18.39
C ALA A 217 -8.88 4.97 -17.04
N CYS A 218 -9.50 3.82 -16.86
CA CYS A 218 -10.09 3.42 -15.59
C CYS A 218 -8.99 3.11 -14.57
N GLY A 219 -9.00 3.78 -13.41
CA GLY A 219 -8.05 3.50 -12.33
C GLY A 219 -8.20 2.12 -11.70
N ALA A 220 -9.39 1.49 -11.78
CA ALA A 220 -9.65 0.19 -11.15
C ALA A 220 -9.24 -1.00 -12.02
N CYS A 221 -9.57 -0.97 -13.33
CA CYS A 221 -9.34 -2.10 -14.24
C CYS A 221 -8.28 -1.85 -15.32
N GLY A 222 -7.88 -0.58 -15.54
CA GLY A 222 -6.94 -0.20 -16.59
C GLY A 222 -7.53 -0.07 -18.00
N TYR A 223 -8.83 -0.34 -18.18
CA TYR A 223 -9.49 -0.19 -19.47
C TYR A 223 -9.43 1.26 -19.94
N VAL A 224 -9.04 1.46 -21.20
CA VAL A 224 -8.94 2.77 -21.83
C VAL A 224 -10.10 2.93 -22.81
N GLN A 225 -10.89 3.98 -22.64
CA GLN A 225 -12.08 4.23 -23.45
C GLN A 225 -12.23 5.72 -23.79
N ASN A 226 -13.02 5.99 -24.82
CA ASN A 226 -13.46 7.33 -25.15
C ASN A 226 -14.44 7.86 -24.09
N MET A 227 -14.30 9.14 -23.77
CA MET A 227 -15.22 9.89 -22.92
C MET A 227 -16.10 10.81 -23.76
N PRO A 228 -17.36 11.01 -23.37
CA PRO A 228 -18.21 12.02 -24.00
C PRO A 228 -17.56 13.41 -23.93
N LYS A 229 -17.51 14.14 -25.06
CA LYS A 229 -16.79 15.44 -25.19
C LYS A 229 -17.18 16.50 -24.14
N ALA A 230 -18.39 16.42 -23.59
CA ALA A 230 -18.93 17.40 -22.64
C ALA A 230 -18.95 16.92 -21.17
N MET A 231 -18.36 15.75 -20.85
CA MET A 231 -18.40 15.18 -19.50
C MET A 231 -16.99 14.93 -18.93
N ASP A 232 -16.77 15.35 -17.69
CA ASP A 232 -15.54 15.06 -16.94
C ASP A 232 -15.54 13.69 -16.25
N SER A 233 -16.68 12.98 -16.30
CA SER A 233 -16.83 11.63 -15.76
C SER A 233 -17.69 10.74 -16.64
N CYS A 234 -17.36 9.46 -16.73
CA CYS A 234 -18.15 8.43 -17.40
C CYS A 234 -18.13 7.12 -16.60
N ILE A 235 -18.93 6.14 -17.03
CA ILE A 235 -18.92 4.79 -16.47
C ILE A 235 -17.98 3.92 -17.30
N CYS A 236 -17.12 3.17 -16.64
CA CYS A 236 -16.26 2.20 -17.30
C CYS A 236 -17.08 1.09 -17.95
N GLU A 237 -16.92 0.85 -19.25
CA GLU A 237 -17.65 -0.21 -19.95
C GLU A 237 -17.24 -1.61 -19.49
N ARG A 238 -15.97 -1.77 -19.05
CA ARG A 238 -15.42 -3.04 -18.57
C ARG A 238 -15.82 -3.38 -17.14
N CYS A 239 -15.60 -2.47 -16.19
CA CYS A 239 -15.78 -2.75 -14.75
C CYS A 239 -16.88 -1.94 -14.06
N ARG A 240 -17.60 -1.09 -14.80
CA ARG A 240 -18.65 -0.19 -14.29
C ARG A 240 -18.21 0.76 -13.17
N ALA A 241 -16.90 0.92 -12.94
CA ALA A 241 -16.38 1.94 -12.05
C ALA A 241 -16.57 3.33 -12.67
N ARG A 242 -16.80 4.34 -11.83
CA ARG A 242 -16.83 5.73 -12.27
C ARG A 242 -15.40 6.15 -12.66
N ILE A 243 -15.22 6.51 -13.92
CA ILE A 243 -13.98 7.09 -14.44
C ILE A 243 -14.15 8.60 -14.38
N ASN A 244 -13.21 9.28 -13.75
CA ASN A 244 -13.09 10.72 -13.85
C ASN A 244 -11.81 11.04 -14.62
N ARG A 245 -11.82 12.06 -15.48
CA ARG A 245 -10.63 12.51 -16.22
C ARG A 245 -9.45 12.78 -15.28
N ARG A 246 -9.76 13.40 -14.14
CA ARG A 246 -8.87 13.59 -12.98
C ARG A 246 -9.61 13.31 -11.69
N LYS A 247 -8.90 12.97 -10.62
CA LYS A 247 -9.54 12.80 -9.30
C LYS A 247 -10.24 14.11 -8.90
N PRO A 248 -11.48 14.08 -8.37
CA PRO A 248 -12.19 15.30 -7.97
C PRO A 248 -11.58 15.90 -6.69
N ASP A 249 -11.32 17.20 -6.71
CA ASP A 249 -10.76 18.02 -5.63
C ASP A 249 -9.60 17.34 -4.85
N PRO A 250 -8.55 16.85 -5.54
CA PRO A 250 -7.52 16.06 -4.90
C PRO A 250 -6.72 16.90 -3.91
N THR A 251 -6.56 18.21 -4.19
CA THR A 251 -5.86 19.13 -3.29
C THR A 251 -6.58 19.31 -1.97
N ALA A 252 -7.89 19.56 -1.98
CA ALA A 252 -8.67 19.74 -0.76
C ALA A 252 -8.69 18.47 0.09
N ARG A 253 -8.88 17.30 -0.55
CA ARG A 253 -8.88 15.99 0.12
C ARG A 253 -7.52 15.66 0.75
N VAL A 254 -6.44 15.84 -0.01
CA VAL A 254 -5.09 15.56 0.48
C VAL A 254 -4.74 16.49 1.64
N TRP A 255 -5.00 17.80 1.53
CA TRP A 255 -4.77 18.74 2.64
C TRP A 255 -5.60 18.40 3.87
N ALA A 256 -6.89 18.09 3.73
CA ALA A 256 -7.73 17.70 4.86
C ALA A 256 -7.18 16.47 5.59
N LEU A 257 -6.75 15.45 4.83
CA LEU A 257 -6.17 14.22 5.40
C LEU A 257 -4.78 14.45 6.03
N VAL A 258 -3.93 15.28 5.41
CA VAL A 258 -2.60 15.62 5.95
C VAL A 258 -2.72 16.44 7.22
N ILE A 259 -3.64 17.42 7.28
CA ILE A 259 -3.90 18.22 8.48
C ILE A 259 -4.45 17.32 9.59
N ALA A 260 -5.45 16.49 9.29
CA ALA A 260 -6.00 15.53 10.25
C ALA A 260 -4.91 14.58 10.79
N ALA A 261 -4.08 14.01 9.91
CA ALA A 261 -2.97 13.15 10.31
C ALA A 261 -1.95 13.90 11.18
N SER A 262 -1.65 15.16 10.86
CA SER A 262 -0.72 15.99 11.64
C SER A 262 -1.25 16.28 13.05
N ILE A 263 -2.55 16.52 13.21
CA ILE A 263 -3.19 16.70 14.52
C ILE A 263 -3.12 15.42 15.33
N VAL A 264 -3.42 14.26 14.71
CA VAL A 264 -3.40 12.95 15.39
C VAL A 264 -1.96 12.48 15.69
N TYR A 265 -0.96 12.98 14.96
CA TYR A 265 0.44 12.66 15.20
C TYR A 265 0.97 13.17 16.55
N ILE A 266 0.43 14.28 17.06
CA ILE A 266 0.78 14.82 18.37
C ILE A 266 0.43 13.82 19.50
N PRO A 267 -0.83 13.39 19.70
CA PRO A 267 -1.15 12.40 20.73
C PRO A 267 -0.48 11.05 20.47
N ALA A 268 -0.19 10.68 19.21
CA ALA A 268 0.54 9.44 18.92
C ALA A 268 1.95 9.41 19.54
N ASN A 269 2.63 10.57 19.63
CA ASN A 269 3.99 10.66 20.19
C ASN A 269 4.02 11.07 21.67
N VAL A 270 3.00 11.80 22.13
CA VAL A 270 2.91 12.29 23.52
C VAL A 270 2.28 11.25 24.46
N LEU A 271 1.31 10.47 23.98
CA LEU A 271 0.64 9.47 24.82
C LEU A 271 1.48 8.20 24.97
N PRO A 272 1.33 7.47 26.09
CA PRO A 272 2.02 6.21 26.28
C PRO A 272 1.55 5.19 25.24
N VAL A 273 2.52 4.55 24.58
CA VAL A 273 2.28 3.47 23.62
C VAL A 273 2.22 2.11 24.31
N MET A 274 2.92 1.97 25.43
CA MET A 274 2.96 0.74 26.21
C MET A 274 2.78 1.07 27.70
N GLN A 275 1.94 0.30 28.39
CA GLN A 275 1.77 0.36 29.83
C GLN A 275 2.11 -1.01 30.42
N VAL A 276 3.10 -1.04 31.31
CA VAL A 276 3.46 -2.24 32.06
C VAL A 276 2.74 -2.16 33.40
N ARG A 277 1.83 -3.09 33.65
CA ARG A 277 1.12 -3.23 34.92
C ARG A 277 1.78 -4.36 35.70
N THR A 278 2.40 -4.01 36.82
CA THR A 278 2.96 -4.97 37.79
C THR A 278 2.19 -4.88 39.10
N THR A 279 2.36 -5.87 39.97
CA THR A 279 1.79 -5.86 41.32
C THR A 279 2.30 -4.70 42.19
N ALA A 280 3.47 -4.15 41.87
CA ALA A 280 4.12 -3.03 42.59
C ALA A 280 3.80 -1.64 42.02
N GLY A 281 3.11 -1.54 40.88
CA GLY A 281 2.77 -0.26 40.24
C GLY A 281 2.60 -0.36 38.72
N SER A 282 2.16 0.75 38.11
CA SER A 282 2.03 0.88 36.65
C SER A 282 3.06 1.87 36.08
N SER A 283 3.83 1.41 35.10
CA SER A 283 4.80 2.24 34.37
C SER A 283 4.34 2.42 32.92
N ALA A 284 4.40 3.65 32.41
CA ALA A 284 3.89 3.99 31.09
C ALA A 284 5.00 4.65 30.27
N HIS A 285 5.29 4.10 29.08
CA HIS A 285 6.37 4.59 28.22
C HIS A 285 5.77 5.12 26.91
N THR A 286 6.16 6.34 26.54
CA THR A 286 5.94 6.89 25.20
C THR A 286 6.89 6.23 24.21
N ILE A 287 6.68 6.44 22.90
CA ILE A 287 7.60 5.95 21.86
C ILE A 287 9.02 6.44 22.12
N LEU A 288 9.17 7.76 22.30
CA LEU A 288 10.48 8.37 22.56
C LEU A 288 11.07 7.92 23.90
N GLY A 289 10.24 7.75 24.92
CA GLY A 289 10.66 7.17 26.20
C GLY A 289 11.22 5.75 26.03
N GLY A 290 10.55 4.90 25.25
CA GLY A 290 11.04 3.55 24.96
C GLY A 290 12.34 3.53 24.16
N VAL A 291 12.52 4.47 23.21
CA VAL A 291 13.78 4.64 22.46
C VAL A 291 14.92 5.05 23.40
N LEU A 292 14.70 6.02 24.29
CA LEU A 292 15.70 6.48 25.25
C LEU A 292 16.12 5.38 26.23
N GLU A 293 15.16 4.57 26.68
CA GLU A 293 15.43 3.44 27.57
C GLU A 293 16.28 2.36 26.87
N LEU A 294 15.92 1.98 25.64
CA LEU A 294 16.70 1.03 24.83
C LEU A 294 18.14 1.52 24.57
N TRP A 295 18.28 2.84 24.35
CA TRP A 295 19.58 3.47 24.17
C TRP A 295 20.44 3.39 25.44
N GLN A 296 19.86 3.68 26.60
CA GLN A 296 20.54 3.58 27.89
C GLN A 296 20.92 2.14 28.26
N MET A 297 20.09 1.16 27.90
CA MET A 297 20.37 -0.27 28.09
C MET A 297 21.46 -0.80 27.13
N GLY A 298 22.03 0.04 26.27
CA GLY A 298 23.10 -0.35 25.34
C GLY A 298 22.61 -1.07 24.08
N SER A 299 21.30 -1.09 23.80
CA SER A 299 20.69 -1.69 22.61
C SER A 299 20.47 -0.67 21.48
N TRP A 300 21.56 -0.01 21.07
CA TRP A 300 21.57 1.11 20.11
C TRP A 300 20.89 0.76 18.78
N ASP A 301 21.09 -0.47 18.30
CA ASP A 301 20.50 -0.94 17.03
C ASP A 301 18.96 -0.96 17.09
N LEU A 302 18.38 -1.49 18.17
CA LEU A 302 16.93 -1.57 18.37
C LEU A 302 16.33 -0.17 18.58
N ALA A 303 17.00 0.68 19.36
CA ALA A 303 16.58 2.05 19.58
C ALA A 303 16.50 2.84 18.25
N LEU A 304 17.49 2.68 17.38
CA LEU A 304 17.52 3.33 16.06
C LEU A 304 16.40 2.83 15.15
N ILE A 305 16.18 1.51 15.08
CA ILE A 305 15.11 0.92 14.26
C ILE A 305 13.74 1.46 14.67
N VAL A 306 13.43 1.45 15.98
CA VAL A 306 12.15 1.95 16.50
C VAL A 306 12.01 3.46 16.26
N PHE A 307 13.06 4.25 16.51
CA PHE A 307 13.02 5.70 16.28
C PHE A 307 12.76 6.05 14.80
N VAL A 308 13.45 5.37 13.88
CA VAL A 308 13.29 5.61 12.45
C VAL A 308 11.89 5.19 11.98
N ALA A 309 11.43 4.00 12.39
CA ALA A 309 10.12 3.48 12.00
C ALA A 309 8.96 4.33 12.57
N SER A 310 9.05 4.76 13.83
CA SER A 310 7.94 5.44 14.51
C SER A 310 7.92 6.95 14.33
N VAL A 311 9.08 7.61 14.20
CA VAL A 311 9.14 9.08 14.16
C VAL A 311 9.53 9.55 12.77
N VAL A 312 10.66 9.08 12.26
CA VAL A 312 11.25 9.59 11.02
C VAL A 312 10.38 9.23 9.81
N VAL A 313 9.91 7.98 9.72
CA VAL A 313 9.11 7.50 8.58
C VAL A 313 7.76 8.25 8.45
N PRO A 314 6.91 8.35 9.49
CA PRO A 314 5.66 9.11 9.40
C PRO A 314 5.89 10.60 9.15
N MET A 315 6.88 11.20 9.81
CA MET A 315 7.23 12.61 9.61
C MET A 315 7.68 12.87 8.16
N THR A 316 8.53 12.00 7.60
CA THR A 316 8.97 12.09 6.21
C THR A 316 7.78 11.96 5.25
N LYS A 317 6.83 11.06 5.52
CA LYS A 317 5.61 10.88 4.70
C LYS A 317 4.73 12.12 4.73
N LEU A 318 4.48 12.70 5.91
CA LEU A 318 3.71 13.94 6.07
C LEU A 318 4.38 15.12 5.36
N LEU A 319 5.68 15.31 5.56
CA LEU A 319 6.45 16.36 4.92
C LEU A 319 6.48 16.20 3.40
N ALA A 320 6.71 14.99 2.90
CA ALA A 320 6.76 14.72 1.46
C ALA A 320 5.40 14.96 0.78
N LEU A 321 4.29 14.55 1.40
CA LEU A 321 2.94 14.87 0.91
C LEU A 321 2.67 16.38 0.94
N ALA A 322 3.05 17.08 2.00
CA ALA A 322 2.91 18.53 2.11
C ALA A 322 3.74 19.26 1.04
N VAL A 323 4.98 18.84 0.79
CA VAL A 323 5.84 19.40 -0.27
C VAL A 323 5.25 19.12 -1.65
N LEU A 324 4.72 17.92 -1.93
CA LEU A 324 4.06 17.62 -3.20
C LEU A 324 2.81 18.49 -3.43
N MET A 325 2.11 18.87 -2.36
CA MET A 325 0.96 19.79 -2.37
C MET A 325 1.36 21.26 -2.56
N LEU A 326 2.39 21.73 -1.84
CA LEU A 326 2.89 23.11 -1.92
C LEU A 326 3.62 23.38 -3.25
N GLY A 327 4.33 22.38 -3.76
CA GLY A 327 5.17 22.45 -4.96
C GLY A 327 4.43 22.59 -6.29
N ARG A 328 3.16 23.04 -6.31
CA ARG A 328 2.38 23.27 -7.54
C ARG A 328 3.02 24.32 -8.47
N GLN A 329 3.91 25.16 -7.95
CA GLN A 329 4.64 26.18 -8.71
C GLN A 329 5.91 25.66 -9.41
N TRP A 330 6.41 24.46 -9.04
CA TRP A 330 7.67 23.96 -9.60
C TRP A 330 7.42 23.32 -10.97
N ARG A 331 8.03 23.91 -12.02
CA ARG A 331 7.81 23.53 -13.42
C ARG A 331 9.09 22.96 -14.06
N GLY A 332 8.93 21.97 -14.93
CA GLY A 332 10.02 21.38 -15.72
C GLY A 332 9.97 19.85 -15.81
N PRO A 333 10.46 19.25 -16.91
CA PRO A 333 10.38 17.79 -17.14
C PRO A 333 11.14 16.98 -16.08
N VAL A 334 12.33 17.44 -15.71
CA VAL A 334 13.16 16.78 -14.69
C VAL A 334 12.46 16.81 -13.32
N VAL A 335 11.84 17.94 -12.98
CA VAL A 335 11.15 18.13 -11.71
C VAL A 335 9.89 17.25 -11.63
N GLN A 336 9.12 17.12 -12.70
CA GLN A 336 7.93 16.24 -12.69
C GLN A 336 8.32 14.75 -12.58
N ARG A 337 9.45 14.34 -13.16
CA ARG A 337 10.00 12.99 -12.94
C ARG A 337 10.39 12.79 -11.47
N GLN A 338 11.09 13.75 -10.85
CA GLN A 338 11.43 13.68 -9.42
C GLN A 338 10.18 13.63 -8.53
N ARG A 339 9.13 14.41 -8.83
CA ARG A 339 7.85 14.36 -8.11
C ARG A 339 7.16 13.01 -8.23
N THR A 340 7.20 12.42 -9.42
CA THR A 340 6.63 11.08 -9.66
C THR A 340 7.39 10.03 -8.84
N ARG A 341 8.74 10.08 -8.83
CA ARG A 341 9.58 9.20 -7.99
C ARG A 341 9.36 9.40 -6.49
N LEU A 342 9.21 10.65 -6.04
CA LEU A 342 8.90 10.94 -4.64
C LEU A 342 7.53 10.35 -4.25
N TYR A 343 6.54 10.45 -5.13
CA TYR A 343 5.24 9.82 -4.92
C TYR A 343 5.34 8.29 -4.87
N GLU A 344 6.10 7.65 -5.77
CA GLU A 344 6.36 6.21 -5.73
C GLU A 344 7.05 5.78 -4.42
N LEU A 345 8.01 6.59 -3.95
CA LEU A 345 8.68 6.35 -2.67
C LEU A 345 7.71 6.48 -1.50
N ILE A 346 6.81 7.47 -1.50
CA ILE A 346 5.76 7.64 -0.47
C ILE A 346 4.82 6.43 -0.46
N GLU A 347 4.41 5.94 -1.63
CA GLU A 347 3.54 4.77 -1.75
C GLU A 347 4.22 3.49 -1.26
N PHE A 348 5.51 3.33 -1.55
CA PHE A 348 6.33 2.23 -1.03
C PHE A 348 6.48 2.31 0.50
N ILE A 349 6.93 3.45 1.03
CA ILE A 349 7.13 3.66 2.47
C ILE A 349 5.81 3.51 3.25
N GLY A 350 4.68 3.89 2.64
CA GLY A 350 3.39 3.93 3.31
C GLY A 350 2.92 2.60 3.90
N GLN A 351 3.35 1.48 3.31
CA GLN A 351 3.05 0.13 3.78
C GLN A 351 3.74 -0.17 5.12
N TRP A 352 4.98 0.29 5.26
CA TRP A 352 5.87 -0.01 6.39
C TRP A 352 5.51 0.74 7.67
N SER A 353 4.75 1.84 7.57
CA SER A 353 4.40 2.66 8.73
C SER A 353 3.55 1.93 9.78
N MET A 354 2.97 0.77 9.45
CA MET A 354 2.18 -0.05 10.39
C MET A 354 3.05 -0.97 11.28
N LEU A 355 4.36 -1.04 11.05
CA LEU A 355 5.30 -1.92 11.79
C LEU A 355 5.11 -1.80 13.30
N ASP A 356 5.10 -0.59 13.83
CA ASP A 356 5.12 -0.37 15.28
C ASP A 356 3.83 -0.84 15.96
N VAL A 357 2.70 -0.72 15.27
CA VAL A 357 1.42 -1.23 15.77
C VAL A 357 1.48 -2.74 15.90
N PHE A 358 2.03 -3.44 14.91
CA PHE A 358 2.20 -4.89 14.97
C PHE A 358 3.17 -5.29 16.09
N VAL A 359 4.30 -4.60 16.23
CA VAL A 359 5.26 -4.84 17.31
C VAL A 359 4.58 -4.68 18.67
N VAL A 360 3.85 -3.58 18.93
CA VAL A 360 3.20 -3.32 20.22
C VAL A 360 2.24 -4.45 20.61
N ILE A 361 1.46 -4.97 19.66
CA ILE A 361 0.48 -6.03 19.94
C ILE A 361 1.16 -7.37 20.18
N LEU A 362 2.17 -7.71 19.39
CA LEU A 362 2.95 -8.93 19.60
C LEU A 362 3.69 -8.88 20.94
N LEU A 363 4.27 -7.72 21.29
CA LEU A 363 4.89 -7.52 22.59
C LEU A 363 3.90 -7.65 23.74
N SER A 364 2.71 -7.06 23.59
CA SER A 364 1.64 -7.16 24.59
C SER A 364 1.19 -8.62 24.80
N ALA A 365 1.14 -9.41 23.72
CA ALA A 365 0.74 -10.81 23.81
C ALA A 365 1.81 -11.72 24.41
N MET A 366 3.07 -11.51 24.00
CA MET A 366 4.21 -12.30 24.47
C MET A 366 4.54 -12.02 25.94
N ALA A 367 4.46 -10.76 26.38
CA ALA A 367 4.73 -10.37 27.77
C ALA A 367 3.49 -10.36 28.67
N ASN A 368 2.49 -11.17 28.35
CA ASN A 368 1.33 -11.34 29.22
C ASN A 368 1.52 -12.58 30.09
N PHE A 369 2.09 -12.39 31.28
CA PHE A 369 2.16 -13.41 32.32
C PHE A 369 1.08 -13.13 33.37
N PRO A 370 -0.04 -13.88 33.34
CA PRO A 370 -1.14 -13.67 34.28
C PRO A 370 -0.65 -13.68 35.73
N GLY A 371 -0.96 -12.62 36.49
CA GLY A 371 -0.61 -12.51 37.92
C GLY A 371 0.76 -11.94 38.26
N ILE A 372 1.66 -11.74 37.29
CA ILE A 372 3.02 -11.21 37.53
C ILE A 372 3.20 -9.83 36.90
N SER A 373 3.13 -9.78 35.56
CA SER A 373 3.34 -8.58 34.77
C SER A 373 2.52 -8.66 33.49
N GLN A 374 1.74 -7.61 33.22
CA GLN A 374 0.93 -7.49 32.01
C GLN A 374 1.38 -6.26 31.23
N ILE A 375 1.78 -6.47 29.98
CA ILE A 375 2.03 -5.38 29.04
C ILE A 375 0.75 -5.13 28.26
N VAL A 376 0.16 -3.95 28.45
CA VAL A 376 -1.05 -3.51 27.76
C VAL A 376 -0.70 -2.39 26.80
N ALA A 377 -1.25 -2.46 25.59
CA ALA A 377 -1.11 -1.37 24.63
C ALA A 377 -1.77 -0.08 25.15
N GLY A 378 -1.05 1.02 25.06
CA GLY A 378 -1.50 2.36 25.46
C GLY A 378 -2.31 3.06 24.36
N PRO A 379 -2.98 4.18 24.68
CA PRO A 379 -3.76 4.93 23.71
C PRO A 379 -2.91 5.52 22.58
N GLY A 380 -1.61 5.77 22.81
CA GLY A 380 -0.70 6.24 21.77
C GLY A 380 -0.62 5.29 20.56
N ALA A 381 -0.74 3.97 20.77
CA ALA A 381 -0.70 2.98 19.69
C ALA A 381 -1.92 3.10 18.74
N VAL A 382 -3.08 3.47 19.29
CA VAL A 382 -4.30 3.71 18.50
C VAL A 382 -4.16 5.00 17.68
N SER A 383 -3.71 6.08 18.31
CA SER A 383 -3.44 7.34 17.62
C SER A 383 -2.40 7.14 16.50
N PHE A 384 -1.34 6.38 16.77
CA PHE A 384 -0.31 6.07 15.79
C PHE A 384 -0.87 5.32 14.57
N GLY A 385 -1.64 4.25 14.78
CA GLY A 385 -2.29 3.53 13.69
C GLY A 385 -3.26 4.39 12.88
N LEU A 386 -3.95 5.33 13.52
CA LEU A 386 -4.81 6.29 12.82
C LEU A 386 -4.00 7.24 11.91
N VAL A 387 -2.82 7.70 12.34
CA VAL A 387 -1.91 8.49 11.46
C VAL A 387 -1.51 7.68 10.23
N VAL A 388 -1.18 6.40 10.40
CA VAL A 388 -0.81 5.51 9.29
C VAL A 388 -1.95 5.41 8.28
N ILE A 389 -3.18 5.16 8.74
CA ILE A 389 -4.37 5.08 7.89
C ILE A 389 -4.62 6.40 7.16
N LEU A 390 -4.63 7.54 7.89
CA LEU A 390 -4.89 8.85 7.29
C LEU A 390 -3.83 9.24 6.25
N THR A 391 -2.55 8.98 6.53
CA THR A 391 -1.47 9.26 5.57
C THR A 391 -1.52 8.33 4.35
N MET A 392 -1.99 7.09 4.50
CA MET A 392 -2.21 6.17 3.39
C MET A 392 -3.37 6.65 2.50
N LEU A 393 -4.49 7.04 3.11
CA LEU A 393 -5.63 7.64 2.39
C LEU A 393 -5.24 8.96 1.70
N ALA A 394 -4.37 9.77 2.32
CA ALA A 394 -3.84 11.00 1.73
C ALA A 394 -3.03 10.69 0.46
N ALA A 395 -2.11 9.73 0.53
CA ALA A 395 -1.33 9.29 -0.63
C ALA A 395 -2.24 8.75 -1.74
N MET A 396 -3.22 7.89 -1.42
CA MET A 396 -4.19 7.37 -2.39
C MET A 396 -5.08 8.46 -3.01
N SER A 397 -5.30 9.58 -2.31
CA SER A 397 -6.09 10.71 -2.81
C SER A 397 -5.30 11.64 -3.72
N TYR A 398 -3.96 11.61 -3.65
CA TYR A 398 -3.08 12.38 -4.53
C TYR A 398 -3.20 11.93 -5.99
N ASP A 399 -3.11 12.88 -6.92
CA ASP A 399 -3.12 12.60 -8.36
C ASP A 399 -1.89 13.26 -9.03
N PRO A 400 -0.83 12.49 -9.34
CA PRO A 400 0.39 13.03 -9.95
C PRO A 400 0.16 13.63 -11.34
N ARG A 401 -0.94 13.26 -12.02
CA ARG A 401 -1.24 13.70 -13.41
C ARG A 401 -1.44 15.21 -13.54
N TYR A 402 -1.88 15.89 -12.47
CA TYR A 402 -2.00 17.35 -12.46
C TYR A 402 -0.66 18.07 -12.67
N GLY A 403 0.45 17.49 -12.19
CA GLY A 403 1.78 18.06 -12.42
C GLY A 403 2.19 18.02 -13.89
N TRP A 404 1.85 16.93 -14.57
CA TRP A 404 2.12 16.71 -15.99
C TRP A 404 1.23 17.55 -16.90
N ASP A 405 -0.06 17.72 -16.57
CA ASP A 405 -0.97 18.60 -17.34
C ASP A 405 -0.51 20.06 -17.35
N ALA A 406 -0.08 20.57 -16.19
CA ALA A 406 0.42 21.93 -16.07
C ALA A 406 1.69 22.15 -16.91
N GLN A 407 2.52 21.10 -17.02
CA GLN A 407 3.69 21.13 -17.88
C GLN A 407 3.30 21.13 -19.37
N ALA A 408 2.38 20.26 -19.78
CA ALA A 408 1.91 20.20 -21.16
C ALA A 408 1.31 21.54 -21.61
N ALA A 409 0.49 22.18 -20.77
CA ALA A 409 -0.06 23.50 -21.04
C ALA A 409 1.02 24.59 -21.20
N THR A 410 2.09 24.53 -20.39
CA THR A 410 3.21 25.49 -20.49
C THR A 410 4.03 25.29 -21.76
N LEU A 411 4.21 24.04 -22.20
CA LEU A 411 4.90 23.74 -23.46
C LEU A 411 4.07 24.19 -24.66
N GLN A 412 2.76 23.97 -24.62
CA GLN A 412 1.84 24.43 -25.67
C GLN A 412 1.86 25.96 -25.79
N SER A 413 1.72 26.70 -24.67
CA SER A 413 1.75 28.16 -24.71
C SER A 413 3.08 28.72 -25.22
N ARG A 414 4.19 28.04 -24.94
CA ARG A 414 5.51 28.40 -25.49
C ARG A 414 5.59 28.12 -27.00
N ALA A 415 5.08 26.97 -27.46
CA ALA A 415 5.02 26.66 -28.89
C ALA A 415 4.15 27.67 -29.65
N ASP A 416 2.98 28.01 -29.12
CA ASP A 416 2.07 28.99 -29.69
C ASP A 416 2.71 30.39 -29.73
N SER A 417 3.50 30.77 -28.71
CA SER A 417 4.23 32.05 -28.70
C SER A 417 5.35 32.13 -29.74
N ILE A 418 6.01 31.00 -30.04
CA ILE A 418 7.04 30.91 -31.08
C ILE A 418 6.40 30.95 -32.47
N GLN A 419 5.28 30.25 -32.67
CA GLN A 419 4.51 30.31 -33.91
C GLN A 419 3.87 31.67 -34.15
N GLY A 420 3.37 32.36 -33.10
CA GLY A 420 2.85 33.72 -33.21
C GLY A 420 3.91 34.79 -33.51
N GLN A 421 5.20 34.48 -33.34
CA GLN A 421 6.33 35.34 -33.71
C GLN A 421 6.84 35.09 -35.13
N ALA A 422 6.32 34.09 -35.84
CA ALA A 422 6.59 33.82 -37.25
C ALA A 422 5.26 33.90 -38.03
N VAL A 423 4.86 34.90 -38.82
CA VAL A 423 5.50 35.96 -39.62
C VAL A 423 4.32 36.88 -40.09
N PRO A 424 4.55 38.14 -40.51
CA PRO A 424 4.15 38.45 -41.89
C PRO A 424 5.35 39.00 -42.66
N GLU A 425 5.62 38.32 -43.77
CA GLU A 425 6.58 38.68 -44.80
C GLU A 425 6.00 39.96 -45.42
N SER A 426 6.32 41.07 -44.78
CA SER A 426 5.93 42.39 -45.22
C SER A 426 6.90 42.78 -46.32
N THR A 427 6.36 42.80 -47.55
CA THR A 427 6.61 43.85 -48.53
C THR A 427 8.08 44.25 -48.70
N LEU A 428 8.81 43.55 -49.55
CA LEU A 428 9.92 44.17 -50.29
C LEU A 428 9.33 44.87 -51.53
N PRO A 429 9.70 46.15 -51.77
CA PRO A 429 9.11 46.99 -52.82
C PRO A 429 9.43 46.53 -54.24
#